data_AF-A0A931R6D5-F1
#
_entry.id   AF-A0A931R6D5-F1
#
_cell.length_a   1.000
_cell.length_b   1.000
_cell.length_c   1.000
_cell.angle_alpha   90.00
_cell.angle_beta   90.00
_cell.angle_gamma   90.00
#
_symmetry.space_group_name_H-M   'P 1'
#
loop_
_entity.id
_entity.type
_entity.pdbx_description
1 polymer ?
#
loop_
_entity_poly.entity_id
_entity_poly.type
_entity_poly.pdbx_seq_one_letter_code
_entity_poly.pdbx_strand_id
1 'polypeptide(L)' 'MIKQDKIVEVRDRASIVEIISDVLTLKKTGRNYMGLCPFHT' A
#
# COMPACT_ATOMS: atom_id res chain seq x y z
N MET A 1 12.62 20.15 8.05
CA MET A 1 11.24 19.63 8.11
C MET A 1 10.66 19.57 6.70
N ILE A 2 9.95 18.49 6.36
CA ILE A 2 9.25 18.35 5.09
C ILE A 2 7.90 19.06 5.19
N LYS A 3 7.49 19.80 4.14
CA LYS A 3 6.19 20.49 4.10
C LYS A 3 5.04 19.48 4.01
N GLN A 4 3.92 19.78 4.66
CA GLN A 4 2.73 18.90 4.65
C GLN A 4 2.23 18.63 3.21
N ASP A 5 2.21 19.64 2.35
CA ASP A 5 1.79 19.49 0.95
C ASP A 5 2.62 18.45 0.20
N LYS A 6 3.91 18.31 0.54
CA LYS A 6 4.77 17.29 -0.06
C LYS A 6 4.47 15.89 0.47
N ILE A 7 4.02 15.75 1.71
CA ILE A 7 3.56 14.46 2.25
C ILE A 7 2.27 14.03 1.55
N VAL A 8 1.34 14.96 1.32
CA VAL A 8 0.09 14.70 0.60
C VAL A 8 0.37 14.32 -0.85
N GLU A 9 1.20 15.09 -1.56
CA GLU A 9 1.58 14.79 -2.95
C GLU A 9 2.17 13.37 -3.11
N VAL A 10 2.98 12.92 -2.16
CA VAL A 10 3.53 11.56 -2.17
C VAL A 10 2.43 10.51 -1.94
N ARG A 11 1.54 10.72 -0.96
CA ARG A 11 0.45 9.78 -0.67
C ARG A 11 -0.53 9.64 -1.83
N ASP A 12 -0.85 10.74 -2.51
CA ASP A 12 -1.81 10.75 -3.62
C ASP A 12 -1.25 10.07 -4.87
N ARG A 13 0.08 10.12 -5.08
CA ARG A 13 0.74 9.47 -6.22
C ARG A 13 1.10 8.01 -5.96
N ALA A 14 1.21 7.59 -4.70
CA ALA A 14 1.62 6.25 -4.34
C ALA A 14 0.45 5.27 -4.37
N SER A 15 0.53 4.23 -5.21
CA SER A 15 -0.39 3.09 -5.18
C SER A 15 0.02 2.12 -4.07
N ILE A 16 -0.73 2.10 -2.97
CA ILE A 16 -0.43 1.20 -1.84
C ILE A 16 -0.51 -0.29 -2.25
N VAL A 17 -1.36 -0.62 -3.23
CA VAL A 17 -1.49 -2.00 -3.72
C VAL A 17 -0.23 -2.43 -4.46
N GLU A 18 0.34 -1.56 -5.29
CA GLU A 18 1.60 -1.85 -6.00
C GLU A 18 2.75 -2.02 -5.01
N ILE A 19 2.90 -1.07 -4.08
CA ILE A 19 3.98 -1.09 -3.06
C ILE A 19 3.95 -2.38 -2.23
N ILE A 20 2.76 -2.82 -1.79
CA ILE A 20 2.65 -4.05 -0.99
C ILE A 20 2.86 -5.30 -1.86
N SER A 21 2.51 -5.25 -3.15
CA SER A 21 2.65 -6.39 -4.07
C SER A 21 4.12 -6.76 -4.34
N ASP A 22 5.06 -5.85 -4.10
CA ASP A 22 6.50 -6.12 -4.14
C ASP A 22 6.97 -7.03 -3.00
N VAL A 23 6.21 -7.11 -1.90
CA VAL A 23 6.60 -7.83 -0.68
C VAL A 23 5.78 -9.11 -0.47
N LEU A 24 4.51 -9.10 -0.85
CA LEU A 24 3.64 -10.27 -0.73
C LEU A 24 2.57 -10.31 -1.82
N THR A 25 2.15 -11.52 -2.17
CA THR A 25 1.11 -11.71 -3.18
C THR A 25 -0.25 -11.25 -2.67
N LEU A 26 -0.85 -10.29 -3.36
CA LEU A 26 -2.20 -9.81 -3.12
C LEU A 26 -3.19 -10.41 -4.13
N LYS A 27 -4.34 -10.87 -3.64
CA LYS A 27 -5.47 -11.35 -4.44
C LYS A 27 -6.65 -10.40 -4.34
N LYS A 28 -7.18 -9.96 -5.48
CA LYS A 28 -8.40 -9.14 -5.52
C LYS A 28 -9.60 -9.93 -5.00
N THR A 29 -10.28 -9.38 -4.00
CA THR A 29 -11.48 -9.96 -3.40
C THR A 29 -12.54 -8.87 -3.20
N GLY A 30 -13.56 -8.88 -4.06
CA GLY A 30 -14.55 -7.82 -4.11
C GLY A 30 -13.91 -6.46 -4.43
N ARG A 31 -14.13 -5.48 -3.55
CA ARG A 31 -13.54 -4.13 -3.65
C ARG A 31 -12.11 -4.04 -3.07
N ASN A 32 -11.64 -5.08 -2.39
CA ASN A 32 -10.40 -5.07 -1.63
C ASN A 32 -9.34 -6.01 -2.25
N TYR A 33 -8.14 -5.97 -1.69
CA TYR A 33 -7.06 -6.92 -1.93
C TYR A 33 -6.72 -7.63 -0.62
N MET A 34 -6.48 -8.94 -0.66
CA MET A 34 -6.14 -9.75 0.51
C MET A 34 -4.87 -10.56 0.25
N GLY A 35 -4.07 -10.75 1.30
CA GLY A 35 -2.83 -11.53 1.28
C GLY A 35 -2.48 -12.01 2.69
N LEU A 36 -1.42 -12.80 2.81
CA LEU A 36 -0.94 -13.27 4.11
C LEU A 36 -0.31 -12.12 4.90
N CYS A 37 -0.58 -12.06 6.19
CA CYS A 37 0.01 -11.07 7.07
C CYS A 37 1.50 -11.38 7.26
N PRO A 38 2.44 -10.47 6.94
CA PRO A 38 3.86 -10.69 7.19
C PRO A 38 4.24 -10.40 8.65
N PHE A 39 3.30 -9.94 9.48
CA PHE A 39 3.54 -9.49 10.85
C PHE A 39 3.02 -10.46 11.92
N HIS A 40 2.33 -11.54 11.53
CA HIS A 40 1.80 -12.52 12.47
C HIS A 40 1.68 -13.91 11.82
N THR A 41 1.81 -14.98 12.62
CA THR A 41 1.63 -16.38 12.19
C THR A 41 0.39 -16.96 12.84
#